data_AF-A0A952CZW4-F1
#
_entry.id   AF-A0A952CZW4-F1
#
_cell.length_a   1.000
_cell.length_b   1.000
_cell.length_c   1.000
_cell.angle_alpha   90.00
_cell.angle_beta   90.00
_cell.angle_gamma   90.00
#
_symmetry.space_group_name_H-M   'P 1'
#
loop_
_entity.id
_entity.type
_entity.pdbx_description
1 polymer ?
#
loop_
_entity_poly.entity_id
_entity_poly.type
_entity_poly.pdbx_seq_one_letter_code
_entity_poly.pdbx_strand_id
1 'polypeptide(L)' 'MPRLVVLHGAEADLVEIGIYIARDNPTRASSFIDEIEARMAEIARRPHPPSLRGEAEATPTAHTRHRGCVVACGSSQ' A
#
# COMPACT_ATOMS: atom_id res chain seq x y z
N MET A 1 21.02 -3.72 0.77
CA MET A 1 19.89 -2.92 1.28
C MET A 1 18.70 -3.15 0.35
N PRO A 2 17.51 -3.48 0.87
CA PRO A 2 16.31 -3.65 0.04
C PRO A 2 15.90 -2.32 -0.58
N ARG A 3 15.43 -2.36 -1.83
CA ARG A 3 14.88 -1.18 -2.52
C ARG A 3 13.37 -1.20 -2.41
N LEU A 4 12.79 -0.18 -1.78
CA LEU A 4 11.35 0.06 -1.83
C LEU A 4 11.01 0.73 -3.17
N VAL A 5 9.99 0.21 -3.85
CA VAL A 5 9.49 0.74 -5.12
C VAL A 5 7.99 0.93 -4.99
N VAL A 6 7.52 2.14 -5.22
CA VAL A 6 6.09 2.44 -5.31
C VAL A 6 5.64 2.13 -6.74
N LEU A 7 4.59 1.32 -6.88
CA LEU A 7 3.99 1.01 -8.17
C LEU A 7 3.08 2.15 -8.59
N HIS A 8 2.93 2.38 -9.89
CA HIS A 8 2.06 3.43 -10.41
C HIS A 8 0.61 3.32 -9.91
N GLY A 9 0.08 2.10 -9.76
CA GLY A 9 -1.25 1.88 -9.17
C GLY A 9 -1.32 2.37 -7.72
N ALA A 10 -0.27 2.15 -6.93
CA ALA A 10 -0.22 2.62 -5.55
C ALA A 10 -0.13 4.16 -5.46
N GLU A 11 0.54 4.82 -6.41
CA GLU A 11 0.53 6.28 -6.49
C GLU A 11 -0.88 6.81 -6.78
N ALA A 12 -1.59 6.19 -7.73
CA ALA A 12 -2.97 6.55 -8.04
C ALA A 12 -3.91 6.35 -6.84
N ASP A 13 -3.74 5.24 -6.10
CA ASP A 13 -4.51 4.96 -4.89
C ASP A 13 -4.28 6.04 -3.81
N LEU A 14 -3.03 6.47 -3.59
CA LEU A 14 -2.71 7.54 -2.63
C LEU A 14 -3.36 8.87 -3.02
N VAL A 15 -3.39 9.19 -4.31
CA VAL A 15 -4.06 10.39 -4.82
C VAL A 15 -5.58 10.30 -4.60
N GLU A 16 -6.20 9.16 -4.92
CA GLU A 16 -7.64 8.97 -4.74
C GLU A 16 -8.04 9.09 -3.26
N ILE A 17 -7.29 8.44 -2.37
CA ILE A 17 -7.52 8.49 -0.92
C ILE A 17 -7.32 9.91 -0.39
N GLY A 18 -6.26 10.61 -0.82
CA GLY A 18 -6.00 11.99 -0.43
C GLY A 18 -7.15 12.92 -0.84
N ILE A 19 -7.65 12.78 -2.08
CA ILE A 19 -8.82 13.53 -2.57
C ILE A 19 -10.05 13.21 -1.73
N TYR A 20 -10.27 11.95 -1.37
CA TYR A 20 -11.40 11.54 -0.55
C TYR A 20 -11.37 12.18 0.85
N ILE A 21 -10.23 12.14 1.53
CA ILE A 21 -10.04 12.72 2.86
C ILE A 21 -10.19 14.26 2.79
N ALA A 22 -9.63 14.88 1.75
CA ALA A 22 -9.64 16.33 1.60
C ALA A 22 -11.05 16.93 1.44
N ARG A 23 -12.05 16.13 1.06
CA ARG A 23 -13.46 16.56 1.01
C ARG A 23 -13.99 16.99 2.38
N ASP A 24 -13.49 16.38 3.45
CA ASP A 24 -13.88 16.68 4.83
C ASP A 24 -12.80 17.51 5.54
N ASN A 25 -11.54 17.10 5.39
CA ASN A 25 -10.42 17.70 6.12
C ASN A 25 -9.14 17.73 5.26
N PRO A 26 -8.84 18.84 4.57
CA PRO A 26 -7.67 18.95 3.71
C PRO A 26 -6.35 18.89 4.49
N THR A 27 -6.31 19.40 5.72
CA THR A 27 -5.13 19.28 6.60
C THR A 27 -4.83 17.83 6.91
N ARG A 28 -5.87 17.02 7.18
CA ARG A 28 -5.70 15.59 7.44
C ARG A 28 -5.21 14.82 6.21
N ALA A 29 -5.63 15.20 5.01
CA ALA A 29 -5.16 14.58 3.78
C ALA A 29 -3.64 14.69 3.64
N SER A 30 -3.08 15.88 3.91
CA SER A 30 -1.62 16.08 3.90
C SER A 30 -0.91 15.23 4.95
N SER A 31 -1.38 15.27 6.21
CA SER A 31 -0.76 14.47 7.29
C SER A 31 -0.85 12.96 7.04
N PHE A 32 -1.91 12.49 6.37
CA PHE A 32 -2.05 11.08 6.04
C PHE A 32 -0.99 10.61 5.04
N ILE A 33 -0.66 11.44 4.03
CA ILE A 33 0.42 11.11 3.08
C ILE A 33 1.77 11.05 3.82
N ASP A 34 2.04 12.00 4.71
CA ASP A 34 3.27 12.01 5.53
C ASP A 34 3.38 10.73 6.39
N GLU A 35 2.27 10.25 6.97
CA GLU A 35 2.21 9.01 7.74
C GLU A 35 2.58 7.78 6.88
N ILE A 36 2.07 7.70 5.64
CA ILE A 36 2.36 6.60 4.72
C ILE A 36 3.84 6.63 4.29
N GLU A 37 4.39 7.80 3.98
CA GLU A 37 5.81 7.95 3.64
C GLU A 37 6.72 7.52 4.79
N ALA A 38 6.40 7.94 6.02
CA ALA A 38 7.14 7.54 7.21
C ALA A 38 7.10 6.01 7.41
N ARG A 39 5.95 5.38 7.17
CA ARG A 39 5.78 3.93 7.24
C ARG A 39 6.55 3.19 6.15
N MET A 40 6.55 3.69 4.91
CA MET A 40 7.36 3.15 3.82
C MET A 40 8.86 3.20 4.17
N ALA A 41 9.34 4.31 4.73
CA ALA A 41 10.71 4.44 5.19
C ALA A 41 11.06 3.48 6.35
N GLU A 42 10.12 3.20 7.25
CA GLU A 42 10.28 2.16 8.28
C GLU A 42 10.41 0.75 7.66
N ILE A 43 9.52 0.39 6.73
CA ILE A 43 9.52 -0.91 6.05
C ILE A 43 10.80 -1.11 5.23
N ALA A 44 11.26 -0.08 4.53
CA ALA A 44 12.52 -0.13 3.78
C ALA A 44 13.73 -0.42 4.68
N ARG A 45 13.71 0.05 5.93
CA ARG A 45 14.74 -0.25 6.95
C ARG A 45 14.62 -1.65 7.54
N ARG A 46 13.42 -2.26 7.51
CA ARG A 46 13.12 -3.60 8.07
C ARG A 46 12.21 -4.39 7.10
N PRO A 47 12.77 -4.98 6.03
CA PRO A 47 12.01 -5.64 4.97
C PRO A 47 11.29 -6.93 5.39
N HIS A 48 11.57 -7.46 6.59
CA HIS A 48 10.86 -8.58 7.20
C HIS A 48 9.96 -8.08 8.32
N PRO A 49 8.76 -7.55 8.03
CA PRO A 49 7.77 -7.27 9.05
C PRO A 49 7.27 -8.60 9.67
N PRO A 50 6.82 -8.61 10.93
CA PRO A 50 6.16 -9.77 11.51
C PRO A 50 4.91 -10.10 10.68
N SER A 51 4.87 -11.32 10.13
CA SER A 51 3.76 -12.01 9.47
C SER A 51 2.59 -11.14 8.98
N LEU A 52 2.44 -11.01 7.65
CA LEU A 52 1.20 -10.56 7.04
C LEU A 52 0.05 -11.41 7.61
N ARG A 53 -0.85 -10.79 8.38
CA ARG A 53 -2.06 -11.44 8.89
C ARG A 53 -2.91 -11.82 7.69
N GLY A 54 -2.96 -13.12 7.39
CA GLY A 54 -3.88 -13.67 6.42
C GLY A 54 -5.28 -13.66 7.01
N GLU A 55 -6.13 -12.78 6.52
CA GLU A 55 -7.58 -12.90 6.67
C GLU A 55 -8.25 -12.31 5.43
N ALA A 56 -8.22 -13.11 4.35
CA ALA A 56 -9.28 -13.04 3.37
C ALA A 56 -10.41 -13.93 3.90
N GLU A 57 -11.28 -13.38 4.77
CA GLU A 57 -12.62 -13.96 4.91
C GLU A 57 -13.34 -13.74 3.58
N ALA A 58 -13.28 -14.78 2.75
CA ALA A 58 -13.96 -14.86 1.48
C ALA A 58 -15.48 -14.82 1.71
N THR A 59 -16.06 -13.63 1.68
CA THR A 59 -17.50 -13.46 1.42
C THR A 59 -17.71 -13.56 -0.09
N PRO A 60 -18.50 -14.52 -0.63
CA PRO A 60 -18.69 -14.65 -2.05
C PRO A 60 -19.83 -13.72 -2.49
N THR A 61 -19.52 -12.44 -2.68
CA THR A 61 -20.38 -11.55 -3.47
C THR A 61 -19.61 -11.16 -4.72
N ALA A 62 -20.08 -11.74 -5.83
CA ALA A 62 -19.46 -11.73 -7.14
C ALA A 62 -19.13 -10.32 -7.64
N HIS A 63 -17.84 -9.98 -7.73
CA HIS A 63 -17.31 -9.09 -8.77
C HIS A 63 -15.84 -9.46 -9.05
N THR A 64 -15.63 -10.25 -10.10
CA THR A 64 -14.31 -10.48 -10.68
C THR A 64 -13.79 -9.17 -11.29
N ARG A 65 -12.84 -8.49 -10.65
CA ARG A 65 -11.88 -7.62 -11.33
C ARG A 65 -10.49 -7.68 -10.71
N HIS A 66 -9.53 -7.77 -11.62
CA HIS A 66 -8.09 -7.55 -11.54
C HIS A 66 -7.23 -8.47 -10.65
N ARG A 67 -6.85 -9.61 -11.25
CA ARG A 67 -5.52 -10.18 -11.02
C ARG A 67 -4.47 -9.17 -11.49
N GLY A 68 -3.77 -8.56 -10.55
CA GLY A 68 -2.72 -7.59 -10.86
C GLY A 68 -1.87 -7.20 -9.67
N CYS A 69 -1.63 -8.09 -8.71
CA CYS A 69 -0.59 -7.86 -7.71
C CYS A 69 0.10 -9.18 -7.38
N VAL A 70 1.27 -9.38 -7.97
CA VAL A 70 2.22 -10.43 -7.60
C VAL A 70 3.45 -9.70 -7.08
N VAL A 71 3.76 -9.87 -5.80
CA VAL A 71 5.04 -9.46 -5.25
C VAL A 71 6.06 -10.52 -5.67
N ALA A 72 6.91 -10.21 -6.66
CA ALA A 72 8.00 -11.07 -7.07
C ALA A 72 9.19 -10.87 -6.11
N CYS A 73 9.41 -11.84 -5.20
CA CYS A 73 10.63 -11.94 -4.43
C CYS A 73 11.68 -12.65 -5.31
N GLY A 74 12.55 -11.88 -5.95
CA GLY A 74 13.60 -12.41 -6.81
C GLY A 74 14.78 -12.93 -5.99
N SER A 75 14.88 -14.24 -5.83
CA SER A 75 16.13 -14.92 -5.49
C SER A 75 17.04 -14.92 -6.72
N SER A 76 18.24 -14.34 -6.64
CA SER A 76 19.30 -14.63 -7.61
C SER A 76 20.46 -15.33 -6.89
N GLN A 77 20.90 -16.39 -7.56
CA GLN A 77 21.91 -17.37 -7.18
C GLN A 77 23.30 -16.75 -7.05
#